data_AF-A0ABD1HND0-F1
#
_entry.id   AF-A0ABD1HND0-F1
#
_cell.length_a   1.000
_cell.length_b   1.000
_cell.length_c   1.000
_cell.angle_alpha   90.00
_cell.angle_beta   90.00
_cell.angle_gamma   90.00
#
_symmetry.space_group_name_H-M   'P 1'
#
loop_
_entity.id
_entity.type
_entity.pdbx_description
1 polymer ?
#
loop_
_entity_poly.entity_id
_entity_poly.type
_entity_poly.pdbx_seq_one_letter_code
_entity_poly.pdbx_strand_id
1 'polypeptide(L)'
;MAKTLVSPTLPPLSPVSAPKKPVLVPIGLGTEEMEAVVMIGVSRRSGARVSVAYVEEQLEVEVAGGTTLVADAFMSVCFIFVCVNLN
;
A
#
# COMPACT_ATOMS: atom_id res chain seq x y z
N MET A 1 -49.86 -12.67 30.59
CA MET A 1 -48.57 -12.93 31.26
C MET A 1 -47.48 -12.96 30.18
N ALA A 2 -46.32 -12.41 30.51
CA ALA A 2 -45.39 -11.73 29.60
C ALA A 2 -44.90 -12.52 28.37
N LYS A 3 -44.85 -11.85 27.21
CA LYS A 3 -44.21 -12.33 25.98
C LYS A 3 -42.81 -11.73 25.94
N THR A 4 -41.80 -12.55 26.18
CA THR A 4 -40.37 -12.16 26.18
C THR A 4 -39.96 -11.65 24.80
N LEU A 5 -39.49 -10.40 24.74
CA LEU A 5 -38.82 -9.81 23.59
C LEU A 5 -37.39 -10.36 23.52
N VAL A 6 -37.09 -11.19 22.51
CA VAL A 6 -35.71 -11.51 22.13
C VAL A 6 -35.30 -10.49 21.08
N SER A 7 -34.34 -9.63 21.41
CA SER A 7 -33.71 -8.73 20.45
C SER A 7 -32.89 -9.55 19.45
N PRO A 8 -32.83 -9.16 18.16
CA PRO A 8 -31.94 -9.82 17.21
C PRO A 8 -30.49 -9.57 17.63
N THR A 9 -29.79 -10.64 18.00
CA THR A 9 -28.35 -10.67 18.23
C THR A 9 -27.65 -10.15 16.97
N LEU A 10 -27.04 -8.96 17.06
CA LEU A 10 -26.12 -8.49 16.04
C LEU A 10 -24.96 -9.51 15.89
N PRO A 11 -24.51 -9.83 14.66
CA PRO A 11 -23.29 -10.60 14.47
C PRO A 11 -22.10 -9.90 15.15
N PRO A 12 -21.07 -10.64 15.61
CA PRO A 12 -19.89 -10.04 16.21
C PRO A 12 -19.31 -9.02 15.25
N LEU A 13 -19.09 -7.81 15.75
CA LEU A 13 -18.39 -6.74 15.06
C LEU A 13 -17.11 -7.32 14.48
N SER A 14 -17.09 -7.58 13.17
CA SER A 14 -15.83 -7.68 12.43
C SER A 14 -14.99 -6.49 12.89
N PRO A 15 -13.71 -6.65 13.27
CA PRO A 15 -12.86 -5.48 13.41
C PRO A 15 -13.00 -4.77 12.08
N VAL A 16 -13.63 -3.60 12.10
CA VAL A 16 -13.68 -2.71 10.95
C VAL A 16 -12.22 -2.43 10.70
N SER A 17 -11.62 -3.22 9.79
CA SER A 17 -10.25 -3.06 9.37
C SER A 17 -10.20 -1.62 8.91
N ALA A 18 -9.58 -0.75 9.71
CA ALA A 18 -9.38 0.64 9.35
C ALA A 18 -8.91 0.65 7.89
N PRO A 19 -9.43 1.56 7.04
CA PRO A 19 -9.09 1.57 5.63
C PRO A 19 -7.56 1.56 5.51
N LYS A 20 -7.02 0.49 4.90
CA LYS A 20 -5.58 0.33 4.76
C LYS A 20 -5.06 1.52 3.98
N LYS A 21 -4.32 2.40 4.65
CA LYS A 21 -3.79 3.61 4.03
C LYS A 21 -2.93 3.19 2.84
N PRO A 22 -3.22 3.68 1.63
CA PRO A 22 -2.40 3.37 0.47
C PRO A 22 -1.08 4.14 0.57
N VAL A 23 0.03 3.47 0.30
CA VAL A 23 1.38 4.05 0.31
C VAL A 23 2.02 3.76 -1.03
N LEU A 24 2.53 4.79 -1.66
CA LEU A 24 3.32 4.69 -2.88
C LEU A 24 4.79 4.87 -2.53
N VAL A 25 5.61 3.92 -2.97
CA VAL A 25 7.07 4.00 -2.86
C VAL A 25 7.62 4.18 -4.28
N PRO A 26 8.04 5.39 -4.66
CA PRO A 26 8.71 5.60 -5.93
C PRO A 26 10.12 5.01 -5.88
N ILE A 27 10.50 4.32 -6.95
CA ILE A 27 11.85 3.84 -7.21
C ILE A 27 12.33 4.42 -8.54
N GLY A 28 13.63 4.70 -8.64
CA GLY A 28 14.24 5.35 -9.79
C GLY A 28 15.65 4.82 -10.05
N LEU A 29 16.23 5.24 -11.16
CA LEU A 29 17.65 4.97 -11.42
C LEU A 29 18.50 5.62 -10.32
N GLY A 30 19.40 4.85 -9.73
CA GLY A 30 20.25 5.33 -8.64
C GLY A 30 19.61 5.28 -7.24
N THR A 31 18.39 4.75 -7.10
CA THR A 31 17.86 4.39 -5.78
C THR A 31 18.74 3.31 -5.13
N GLU A 32 19.07 3.44 -3.85
CA GLU A 32 19.74 2.38 -3.09
C GLU A 32 18.72 1.32 -2.64
N GLU A 33 19.04 0.03 -2.79
CA GLU A 33 18.11 -1.06 -2.46
C GLU A 33 17.63 -1.00 -1.01
N MET A 34 18.51 -0.59 -0.10
CA MET A 34 18.20 -0.57 1.33
C MET A 34 17.12 0.46 1.66
N GLU A 35 17.12 1.63 1.00
CA GLU A 35 16.10 2.65 1.23
C GLU A 35 14.71 2.18 0.76
N ALA A 36 14.64 1.61 -0.45
CA ALA A 36 13.41 1.12 -1.03
C ALA A 36 12.83 -0.04 -0.19
N VAL A 37 13.64 -1.05 0.13
CA VAL A 37 13.19 -2.24 0.85
C VAL A 37 12.77 -1.92 2.29
N VAL A 38 13.50 -1.03 2.98
CA VAL A 38 13.14 -0.61 4.34
C VAL A 38 11.82 0.15 4.34
N MET A 39 11.63 1.10 3.42
CA MET A 39 10.38 1.86 3.31
C MET A 39 9.17 0.96 3.03
N ILE A 40 9.33 0.00 2.12
CA ILE A 40 8.28 -0.99 1.83
C ILE A 40 8.00 -1.86 3.05
N GLY A 41 9.04 -2.37 3.71
CA GLY A 41 8.93 -3.29 4.85
C GLY A 41 8.26 -2.63 6.06
N VAL A 42 8.69 -1.42 6.44
CA VAL A 42 8.09 -0.66 7.55
C VAL A 42 6.63 -0.32 7.24
N SER A 43 6.33 0.13 6.03
CA SER A 43 4.96 0.49 5.61
C SER A 43 4.04 -0.73 5.59
N ARG A 44 4.51 -1.90 5.14
CA ARG A 44 3.72 -3.14 5.21
C ARG A 44 3.48 -3.58 6.66
N ARG A 45 4.49 -3.48 7.53
CA ARG A 45 4.36 -3.80 8.96
C ARG A 45 3.42 -2.86 9.72
N SER A 46 3.25 -1.62 9.27
CA SER A 46 2.25 -0.71 9.84
C SER A 46 0.81 -1.00 9.39
N GLY A 47 0.61 -2.03 8.53
CA GLY A 47 -0.70 -2.42 8.01
C GLY A 47 -1.14 -1.65 6.77
N ALA A 48 -0.24 -0.87 6.14
CA ALA A 48 -0.53 -0.13 4.92
C ALA A 48 -0.55 -1.02 3.67
N ARG A 49 -1.29 -0.59 2.65
CA ARG A 49 -1.24 -1.22 1.32
C ARG A 49 -0.17 -0.48 0.50
N VAL A 50 0.98 -1.12 0.34
CA VAL A 50 2.13 -0.54 -0.34
C VAL A 50 2.17 -0.94 -1.81
N SER A 51 2.34 0.03 -2.69
CA SER A 51 2.60 -0.14 -4.12
C SER A 51 3.94 0.50 -4.48
N VAL A 52 4.77 -0.23 -5.22
CA VAL A 52 6.06 0.27 -5.71
C VAL A 52 5.88 0.78 -7.12
N ALA A 53 6.33 2.01 -7.40
CA ALA A 53 6.23 2.58 -8.74
C ALA A 53 7.58 3.01 -9.28
N TYR A 54 7.85 2.66 -10.54
CA TYR A 54 9.04 3.14 -11.23
C TYR A 54 8.75 4.40 -12.03
N VAL A 55 9.72 5.31 -12.08
CA VAL A 55 9.57 6.62 -12.75
C VAL A 55 9.58 6.48 -14.28
N GLU A 56 10.33 5.54 -14.85
CA GLU A 56 10.41 5.33 -16.31
C GLU A 56 9.45 4.25 -16.82
N GLU A 57 9.52 3.92 -18.11
CA GLU A 57 8.64 2.98 -18.82
C GLU A 57 8.98 1.48 -18.63
N GLN A 58 9.95 1.14 -17.78
CA GLN A 58 10.36 -0.25 -17.52
C GLN A 58 9.99 -0.68 -16.09
N LEU A 59 9.40 -1.86 -15.91
CA LEU A 59 9.04 -2.33 -14.55
C LEU A 59 10.24 -2.86 -13.78
N GLU A 60 11.33 -3.20 -14.46
CA GLU A 60 12.55 -3.71 -13.88
C GLU A 60 13.62 -2.62 -13.93
N VAL A 61 14.28 -2.37 -12.79
CA VAL A 61 15.38 -1.43 -12.68
C VAL A 61 16.57 -2.08 -11.99
N GLU A 62 17.75 -1.87 -12.56
CA GLU A 62 19.01 -2.12 -11.87
C GLU A 62 19.33 -0.94 -10.96
N VAL A 63 19.32 -1.17 -9.65
CA VAL A 63 19.67 -0.17 -8.66
C VAL A 63 21.19 -0.04 -8.50
N ALA A 64 21.64 0.99 -7.77
CA ALA A 64 23.06 1.31 -7.62
C ALA A 64 23.92 0.14 -7.09
N GLY A 65 23.34 -0.80 -6.33
CA GLY A 65 23.99 -2.01 -5.83
C GLY A 65 24.04 -3.20 -6.81
N GLY A 66 23.64 -3.03 -8.07
CA GLY A 66 23.60 -4.12 -9.07
C GLY A 66 22.49 -5.14 -8.83
N THR A 67 21.52 -4.81 -7.97
CA THR A 67 20.32 -5.62 -7.70
C THR A 67 19.20 -5.17 -8.63
N THR A 68 18.40 -6.10 -9.12
CA THR A 68 17.20 -5.76 -9.90
C THR A 68 15.99 -5.64 -8.98
N LEU A 69 15.34 -4.48 -9.00
CA LEU A 69 14.03 -4.28 -8.36
C LEU A 69 12.93 -4.30 -9.41
N VAL A 70 11.81 -4.93 -9.07
CA VAL A 70 10.61 -4.98 -9.92
C VAL A 70 9.52 -4.12 -9.29
N ALA A 71 9.05 -3.11 -10.02
CA ALA A 71 7.94 -2.26 -9.64
C ALA A 71 6.59 -2.95 -9.89
N ASP A 72 5.61 -2.61 -9.05
CA ASP A 72 4.23 -3.07 -9.23
C ASP A 72 3.51 -2.30 -10.35
N ALA A 73 3.91 -1.05 -10.60
CA ALA A 73 3.31 -0.17 -11.59
C ALA A 73 4.29 0.91 -12.09
N PHE A 74 3.91 1.61 -13.15
CA PHE A 74 4.57 2.85 -13.56
C PHE A 74 4.05 4.05 -12.77
N MET A 75 4.90 5.05 -12.55
CA MET A 75 4.52 6.29 -11.89
C MET A 75 3.39 7.02 -12.63
N SER A 76 3.38 6.94 -13.97
CA SER A 76 2.30 7.44 -14.83
C SER A 76 0.92 6.81 -14.55
N VAL A 77 0.88 5.56 -14.10
CA VAL A 77 -0.36 4.81 -13.80
C VAL A 77 -0.79 4.98 -12.34
N CYS A 78 0.18 5.17 -11.42
CA CYS A 78 -0.11 5.20 -9.99
C CYS A 78 -0.70 6.53 -9.49
N PHE A 79 -0.74 7.58 -10.31
CA PHE A 79 -1.39 8.87 -9.99
C PHE A 79 -2.85 8.73 -9.54
N ILE A 80 -3.54 7.67 -9.96
CA ILE A 80 -4.96 7.45 -9.65
C ILE A 80 -5.17 7.05 -8.17
N PHE A 81 -4.18 6.41 -7.51
CA PHE A 81 -4.36 5.85 -6.17
C PHE A 81 -3.83 6.74 -5.03
N VAL A 82 -2.99 7.74 -5.32
CA VAL A 82 -2.43 8.71 -4.34
C VAL A 82 -2.98 10.13 -4.50
N CYS A 83 -3.99 10.34 -5.35
CA CYS A 83 -4.82 11.55 -5.27
C CYS A 83 -5.74 11.51 -4.02
N VAL A 84 -5.13 11.48 -2.83
CA VAL A 84 -5.78 12.01 -1.62
C VAL A 84 -5.70 13.52 -1.75
N ASN A 85 -6.82 14.15 -2.10
CA ASN A 85 -7.14 15.56 -1.86
C ASN A 85 -5.99 16.58 -2.14
N LEU A 86 -5.86 17.05 -3.38
CA LEU A 86 -5.65 18.48 -3.56
C LEU A 86 -7.04 19.12 -3.74
N ASN A 87 -7.61 19.58 -2.63
CA ASN A 87 -8.47 20.75 -2.61
C ASN A 87 -7.73 21.81 -1.80
#